data_AF-A0A7J8B5S9-F1
#
_entry.id   AF-A0A7J8B5S9-F1
#
_cell.length_a   1.000
_cell.length_b   1.000
_cell.length_c   1.000
_cell.angle_alpha   90.00
_cell.angle_beta   90.00
_cell.angle_gamma   90.00
#
_symmetry.space_group_name_H-M   'P 1'
#
loop_
_entity.id
_entity.type
_entity.pdbx_description
1 polymer ?
#
loop_
_entity_poly.entity_id
_entity_poly.type
_entity_poly.pdbx_seq_one_letter_code
_entity_poly.pdbx_strand_id
1 'polypeptide(L)'
;MAENLRKLVSNDFLRTMYENLERWQRDYNTNSCDQNLSYCLEFIEQVAKMQGQLFGILTTTAQEGGRYDGVEVIKSRLLPWLEASFTAASLGKPIDSKVPSLQA
;
A
#
# COMPACT_ATOMS: atom_id res chain seq x y z
N MET A 1 -22.62 -6.06 8.30
CA MET A 1 -21.14 -6.04 8.34
C MET A 1 -20.48 -5.03 7.40
N ALA A 2 -21.22 -4.38 6.48
CA ALA A 2 -20.67 -3.29 5.63
C ALA A 2 -20.35 -1.97 6.37
N GLU A 3 -20.33 -1.96 7.70
CA GLU A 3 -20.09 -0.74 8.50
C GLU A 3 -18.71 -0.15 8.25
N ASN A 4 -17.69 -1.01 8.18
CA ASN A 4 -16.31 -0.59 7.92
C ASN A 4 -16.16 -0.03 6.50
N LEU A 5 -16.85 -0.62 5.53
CA LEU A 5 -16.92 -0.11 4.16
C LEU A 5 -17.66 1.23 4.11
N ARG A 6 -18.80 1.33 4.80
CA ARG A 6 -19.58 2.58 4.89
C ARG A 6 -18.76 3.70 5.51
N LYS A 7 -18.06 3.43 6.61
CA LYS A 7 -17.15 4.40 7.24
C LYS A 7 -16.02 4.82 6.31
N LEU A 8 -15.45 3.90 5.54
CA LEU A 8 -14.40 4.22 4.55
C LEU A 8 -14.93 5.16 3.46
N VAL A 9 -16.13 4.91 2.94
CA VAL A 9 -16.77 5.74 1.91
C VAL A 9 -17.21 7.10 2.46
N SER A 10 -17.77 7.14 3.67
CA SER A 10 -18.31 8.36 4.29
C SER A 10 -17.24 9.34 4.78
N ASN A 11 -15.96 8.97 4.80
CA ASN A 11 -14.89 9.82 5.32
C ASN A 11 -14.36 10.86 4.30
N ASP A 12 -14.94 10.95 3.10
CA ASP A 12 -14.47 11.78 1.97
C ASP A 12 -12.96 11.63 1.65
N PHE A 13 -12.30 10.64 2.24
CA PHE A 13 -10.85 10.49 2.29
C PHE A 13 -10.24 10.38 0.89
N LEU A 14 -10.90 9.61 0.02
CA LEU A 14 -10.49 9.46 -1.37
C LEU A 14 -10.60 10.76 -2.16
N ARG A 15 -11.63 11.57 -1.90
CA ARG A 15 -11.80 12.87 -2.57
C ARG A 15 -10.72 13.84 -2.12
N THR A 16 -10.51 13.96 -0.82
CA THR A 16 -9.46 14.83 -0.26
C THR A 16 -8.06 14.42 -0.75
N MET A 17 -7.77 13.11 -0.80
CA MET A 17 -6.51 12.61 -1.35
C MET A 17 -6.33 12.99 -2.82
N TYR A 18 -7.37 12.84 -3.63
CA TYR A 18 -7.35 13.22 -5.04
C TYR A 18 -7.12 14.73 -5.23
N GLU A 19 -7.84 15.57 -4.50
CA GLU A 19 -7.68 17.03 -4.55
C GLU A 19 -6.27 17.47 -4.16
N ASN A 20 -5.69 16.82 -3.15
CA ASN A 20 -4.31 17.06 -2.74
C ASN A 20 -3.30 16.61 -3.81
N LEU A 21 -3.53 15.48 -4.48
CA LEU A 21 -2.68 15.03 -5.59
C LEU A 21 -2.71 16.02 -6.75
N GLU A 22 -3.90 16.51 -7.12
CA GLU A 22 -4.02 17.52 -8.17
C GLU A 22 -3.31 18.82 -7.79
N ARG A 23 -3.40 19.24 -6.52
CA ARG A 23 -2.64 20.39 -6.02
C ARG A 23 -1.14 20.16 -6.13
N TRP A 24 -0.66 19.00 -5.66
CA TRP A 24 0.75 18.67 -5.75
C TRP A 24 1.25 18.64 -7.20
N GLN A 25 0.46 18.08 -8.13
CA GLN A 25 0.78 18.06 -9.56
C GLN A 25 0.90 19.49 -10.13
N ARG A 26 -0.03 20.39 -9.80
CA ARG A 26 0.00 21.78 -10.26
C ARG A 26 1.25 22.52 -9.75
N ASP A 27 1.60 22.30 -8.49
CA ASP A 27 2.67 23.04 -7.81
C ASP A 27 4.04 22.34 -7.93
N TYR A 28 4.12 21.16 -8.55
CA TYR A 28 5.31 20.28 -8.54
C TYR A 28 6.59 20.99 -9.01
N ASN A 29 6.50 21.73 -10.12
CA ASN A 29 7.65 22.43 -10.71
C ASN A 29 8.02 23.72 -9.95
N THR A 30 7.13 24.21 -9.09
CA THR A 30 7.38 25.38 -8.23
C THR A 30 7.88 25.00 -6.83
N ASN A 31 7.64 23.75 -6.42
CA ASN A 31 8.10 23.21 -5.16
C ASN A 31 9.61 22.89 -5.18
N SER A 32 10.24 22.97 -4.01
CA SER A 32 11.58 22.42 -3.82
C SER A 32 11.56 20.89 -3.84
N CYS A 33 12.74 20.28 -4.00
CA CYS A 33 12.91 18.83 -3.88
C CYS A 33 12.36 18.31 -2.54
N ASP A 34 12.71 18.96 -1.42
CA ASP A 34 12.29 18.56 -0.08
C ASP A 34 10.77 18.66 0.11
N GLN A 35 10.13 19.68 -0.47
CA GLN A 35 8.68 19.80 -0.46
C GLN A 35 8.01 18.67 -1.25
N ASN A 36 8.51 18.37 -2.46
CA ASN A 36 7.98 17.27 -3.27
C ASN A 36 8.18 15.90 -2.60
N LEU A 37 9.32 15.68 -1.94
CA LEU A 37 9.56 14.47 -1.15
C LEU A 37 8.61 14.39 0.04
N SER A 38 8.37 15.50 0.74
CA SER A 38 7.44 15.56 1.87
C SER A 38 6.01 15.21 1.43
N TYR A 39 5.52 15.83 0.35
CA TYR A 39 4.21 15.48 -0.22
C TYR A 39 4.11 14.00 -0.60
N CYS A 40 5.15 13.47 -1.26
CA CYS A 40 5.18 12.06 -1.63
C CYS A 40 5.07 11.14 -0.40
N LEU A 41 5.82 11.43 0.67
CA LEU A 41 5.75 10.67 1.92
C LEU A 41 4.36 10.78 2.58
N GLU A 42 3.76 11.96 2.61
CA GLU A 42 2.40 12.16 3.12
C GLU A 42 1.37 11.31 2.36
N PHE A 43 1.49 11.20 1.03
CA PHE A 43 0.62 10.32 0.24
C PHE A 43 0.84 8.85 0.56
N ILE A 44 2.10 8.42 0.71
CA ILE A 44 2.42 7.03 1.10
C ILE A 44 1.79 6.71 2.46
N GLU A 45 1.90 7.59 3.45
CA GLU A 45 1.27 7.41 4.76
C GLU A 45 -0.25 7.32 4.69
N GLN A 46 -0.87 8.18 3.88
CA GLN A 46 -2.32 8.16 3.69
C GLN A 46 -2.77 6.85 3.01
N VAL A 47 -2.07 6.41 1.95
CA VAL A 47 -2.32 5.13 1.29
C VAL A 47 -2.15 3.96 2.27
N ALA A 48 -1.12 3.97 3.12
CA ALA A 48 -0.91 2.94 4.14
C ALA A 48 -2.08 2.87 5.15
N LYS A 49 -2.62 4.01 5.57
CA LYS A 49 -3.81 4.07 6.45
C LYS A 49 -5.03 3.44 5.77
N MET A 50 -5.31 3.81 4.51
CA MET A 50 -6.40 3.23 3.72
C MET A 50 -6.21 1.73 3.50
N GLN A 51 -4.99 1.30 3.19
CA GLN A 51 -4.64 -0.11 3.03
C GLN A 51 -4.93 -0.89 4.31
N GLY A 52 -4.60 -0.35 5.49
CA GLY A 52 -4.97 -0.95 6.78
C GLY A 52 -6.49 -1.09 6.98
N GLN A 53 -7.27 -0.08 6.59
CA GLN A 53 -8.74 -0.14 6.65
C GLN A 53 -9.30 -1.21 5.69
N LEU A 54 -8.75 -1.31 4.48
CA LEU A 54 -9.11 -2.34 3.50
C LEU A 54 -8.75 -3.75 3.99
N PHE A 55 -7.61 -3.93 4.67
CA PHE A 55 -7.28 -5.21 5.30
C PHE A 55 -8.26 -5.57 6.42
N GLY A 56 -8.73 -4.59 7.19
CA GLY A 56 -9.80 -4.80 8.15
C GLY A 56 -11.08 -5.32 7.48
N ILE A 57 -11.51 -4.67 6.40
CA ILE A 57 -12.68 -5.10 5.60
C ILE A 57 -12.46 -6.50 5.02
N LEU A 58 -11.29 -6.78 4.44
CA LEU A 58 -10.92 -8.08 3.89
C LEU A 58 -11.04 -9.18 4.95
N THR A 59 -10.49 -8.93 6.14
CA THR A 59 -10.50 -9.90 7.25
C THR A 59 -11.92 -10.21 7.70
N THR A 60 -12.74 -9.17 7.92
CA THR A 60 -14.16 -9.35 8.28
C THR A 60 -14.91 -10.11 7.19
N THR A 61 -14.71 -9.72 5.92
CA THR A 61 -15.39 -10.36 4.77
C THR A 61 -15.00 -11.83 4.63
N ALA A 62 -13.72 -12.17 4.83
CA ALA A 62 -13.26 -13.55 4.75
C ALA A 62 -13.82 -14.43 5.87
N GLN A 63 -14.06 -13.86 7.05
CA GLN A 63 -14.69 -14.56 8.18
C GLN A 63 -16.18 -14.84 7.96
N GLU A 64 -16.84 -14.09 7.07
CA GLU A 64 -18.25 -14.31 6.71
C GLU A 64 -18.47 -15.56 5.85
N GLY A 65 -17.46 -16.02 5.11
CA GLY A 65 -17.53 -17.17 4.19
C GLY A 65 -17.59 -18.56 4.85
N GLY A 66 -17.94 -18.67 6.12
CA GLY A 66 -17.89 -19.94 6.83
C GLY A 66 -16.46 -20.51 6.96
N ARG A 67 -16.34 -21.82 7.17
CA ARG A 67 -15.12 -22.43 7.72
C ARG A 67 -13.88 -22.33 6.81
N TYR A 68 -14.03 -22.16 5.49
CA TYR A 68 -12.91 -22.15 4.53
C TYR A 68 -13.04 -21.23 3.30
N ASP A 69 -14.22 -20.72 2.94
CA ASP A 69 -14.38 -20.07 1.61
C ASP A 69 -13.66 -18.72 1.49
N GLY A 70 -13.58 -17.94 2.57
CA GLY A 70 -12.83 -16.68 2.56
C GLY A 70 -11.30 -16.85 2.52
N VAL A 71 -10.80 -17.99 3.02
CA VAL A 71 -9.36 -18.26 3.15
C VAL A 71 -8.73 -18.55 1.79
N GLU A 72 -9.43 -19.27 0.92
CA GLU A 72 -8.90 -19.61 -0.41
C GLU A 72 -8.79 -18.39 -1.34
N VAL A 73 -9.68 -17.40 -1.20
CA VAL A 73 -9.57 -16.12 -1.92
C VAL A 73 -8.35 -15.32 -1.45
N ILE A 74 -8.07 -15.30 -0.14
CA ILE A 74 -6.87 -14.65 0.41
C ILE A 74 -5.61 -15.33 -0.11
N LYS A 75 -5.52 -16.66 -0.03
CA LYS A 75 -4.33 -17.40 -0.47
C LYS A 75 -4.04 -17.23 -1.96
N SER A 76 -5.08 -17.28 -2.81
CA SER A 76 -4.91 -17.21 -4.25
C SER A 76 -4.61 -15.80 -4.78
N ARG A 77 -4.97 -14.74 -4.06
CA ARG A 77 -4.82 -13.36 -4.54
C ARG A 77 -3.90 -12.48 -3.72
N LEU A 78 -3.98 -12.54 -2.38
CA LEU A 78 -3.20 -11.65 -1.53
C LEU A 78 -1.74 -12.09 -1.41
N LEU A 79 -1.48 -13.40 -1.23
CA LEU A 79 -0.12 -13.91 -1.06
C LEU A 79 0.76 -13.64 -2.31
N PRO A 80 0.32 -13.96 -3.54
CA PRO A 80 1.12 -13.66 -4.72
C PRO A 80 1.38 -12.16 -4.90
N TRP A 81 0.41 -11.32 -4.55
CA TRP A 81 0.55 -9.87 -4.61
C TRP A 81 1.57 -9.34 -3.58
N LEU A 82 1.58 -9.87 -2.36
CA LEU A 82 2.58 -9.53 -1.35
C LEU A 82 3.98 -9.94 -1.79
N GLU A 83 4.16 -11.17 -2.27
CA GLU A 83 5.45 -11.67 -2.79
C GLU A 83 5.99 -10.80 -3.92
N ALA A 84 5.14 -10.43 -4.87
CA ALA A 84 5.50 -9.51 -5.96
C ALA A 84 5.87 -8.11 -5.44
N SER A 85 5.12 -7.60 -4.46
CA SER A 85 5.35 -6.27 -3.88
C SER A 85 6.68 -6.19 -3.11
N PHE A 86 7.03 -7.22 -2.33
CA PHE A 86 8.31 -7.31 -1.63
C PHE A 86 9.49 -7.48 -2.59
N THR A 87 9.30 -8.22 -3.68
CA THR A 87 10.33 -8.39 -4.72
C THR A 87 10.58 -7.08 -5.49
N ALA A 88 9.51 -6.36 -5.86
CA ALA A 88 9.61 -5.06 -6.52
C ALA A 88 10.30 -4.00 -5.64
N ALA A 89 10.03 -3.99 -4.33
CA ALA A 89 10.73 -3.13 -3.37
C ALA A 89 12.24 -3.48 -3.24
N SER A 90 12.61 -4.74 -3.48
CA SER A 90 13.99 -5.22 -3.40
C SER A 90 14.81 -4.89 -4.65
N LEU A 91 14.18 -4.65 -5.80
CA LEU A 91 14.85 -4.30 -7.06
C LEU A 91 15.50 -2.90 -7.06
N GLY A 92 15.38 -2.13 -5.97
CA GLY A 92 15.99 -0.80 -5.82
C GLY A 92 17.51 -0.79 -5.63
N LYS A 93 18.19 -1.94 -5.45
CA LYS A 93 19.66 -2.05 -5.50
C LYS A 93 20.09 -3.44 -6.01
N PRO A 94 21.09 -3.56 -6.89
CA PRO A 94 21.75 -4.84 -7.10
C PRO A 94 22.47 -5.19 -5.79
N ILE A 95 22.06 -6.30 -5.15
CA ILE A 95 22.91 -6.98 -4.19
C ILE A 95 24.12 -7.50 -4.96
N ASP A 96 25.21 -6.74 -4.95
CA ASP A 96 26.52 -7.23 -5.38
C ASP A 96 26.96 -8.27 -4.33
N SER A 97 26.46 -9.50 -4.48
CA SER A 97 26.88 -10.64 -3.68
C SER A 97 28.28 -11.08 -4.11
N LYS A 98 29.28 -10.21 -3.92
CA LYS A 98 30.65 -10.68 -3.74
C LYS A 98 30.74 -11.31 -2.36
N VAL A 99 30.48 -12.62 -2.33
CA VAL A 99 30.92 -13.51 -1.26
C VAL A 99 32.42 -13.29 -1.07
N PRO A 100 32.93 -12.94 0.13
CA PRO A 100 34.35 -12.99 0.40
C PRO A 100 34.77 -14.46 0.29
N SER A 101 35.49 -14.80 -0.77
CA SER A 101 36.23 -16.06 -0.84
C SER A 101 37.22 -16.06 0.32
N LEU A 102 36.92 -16.85 1.34
CA LEU A 102 37.89 -17.25 2.36
C LEU A 102 39.02 -17.99 1.62
N GLN A 103 40.14 -17.30 1.40
CA GLN A 103 41.38 -17.94 0.99
C GLN A 103 41.97 -18.65 2.21
N ALA A 104 42.15 -19.96 2.06
CA ALA A 104 42.94 -20.81 2.94
C ALA A 104 44.44 -20.65 2.68
#